data_AF-A0A538JMF6-F1
#
_entry.id   AF-A0A538JMF6-F1
#
_cell.length_a   1.000
_cell.length_b   1.000
_cell.length_c   1.000
_cell.angle_alpha   90.00
_cell.angle_beta   90.00
_cell.angle_gamma   90.00
#
_symmetry.space_group_name_H-M   'P 1'
#
loop_
_entity.id
_entity.type
_entity.pdbx_description
1 polymer ?
#
loop_
_entity_poly.entity_id
_entity_poly.type
_entity_poly.pdbx_seq_one_letter_code
_entity_poly.pdbx_strand_id
1 'polypeptide(L)'
;MVWAERSSLAVDLWRYGEDELWKRVLTLPDRTMNEIGERADHHLMYGPANRAGESMLIAKALALAAVEILEDESRPLKRTRRRPKSEFPGLPRVRSWIATYWLDRHATRARKVVQAARRRD
;
A
#
# COMPACT_ATOMS: atom_id res chain seq x y z
N MET A 1 3.08 -10.50 -8.74
CA MET A 1 2.62 -9.10 -8.75
C MET A 1 1.75 -8.83 -7.53
N VAL A 2 2.14 -7.85 -6.72
CA VAL A 2 1.35 -7.36 -5.58
C VAL A 2 0.31 -6.38 -6.08
N TRP A 3 -0.94 -6.52 -5.65
CA TRP A 3 -2.00 -5.55 -5.97
C TRP A 3 -2.43 -4.78 -4.74
N ALA A 4 -2.64 -3.47 -4.90
CA ALA A 4 -3.12 -2.59 -3.84
C ALA A 4 -4.14 -1.59 -4.38
N GLU A 5 -5.17 -1.33 -3.61
CA GLU A 5 -6.09 -0.24 -3.87
C GLU A 5 -5.43 1.11 -3.53
N ARG A 6 -5.71 2.14 -4.33
CA ARG A 6 -5.21 3.52 -4.11
C ARG A 6 -5.46 4.01 -2.68
N SER A 7 -6.65 3.75 -2.14
CA SER A 7 -7.04 4.11 -0.78
C SER A 7 -6.17 3.42 0.29
N SER A 8 -5.86 2.14 0.09
CA SER A 8 -5.00 1.38 0.99
C SER A 8 -3.55 1.88 0.92
N LEU A 9 -3.04 2.12 -0.29
CA LEU A 9 -1.70 2.66 -0.50
C LEU A 9 -1.57 4.09 0.06
N ALA A 10 -2.61 4.91 -0.08
CA ALA A 10 -2.65 6.24 0.52
C ALA A 10 -2.51 6.19 2.04
N VAL A 11 -3.25 5.29 2.70
CA VAL A 11 -3.12 5.09 4.15
C VAL A 11 -1.69 4.66 4.51
N ASP A 12 -1.11 3.71 3.78
CA ASP A 12 0.23 3.22 4.10
C ASP A 12 1.31 4.29 3.89
N LEU A 13 1.26 5.05 2.80
CA LEU A 13 2.13 6.21 2.54
C LEU A 13 2.05 7.23 3.67
N TRP A 14 0.83 7.63 4.06
CA TRP A 14 0.65 8.56 5.18
C TRP A 14 1.17 8.00 6.50
N ARG A 15 0.97 6.69 6.77
CA ARG A 15 1.50 6.04 7.97
C ARG A 15 3.03 6.06 8.00
N TYR A 16 3.67 6.02 6.84
CA TYR A 16 5.13 6.16 6.69
C TYR A 16 5.60 7.62 6.59
N GLY A 17 4.71 8.59 6.75
CA GLY A 17 5.03 10.02 6.76
C GLY A 17 5.16 10.65 5.38
N GLU A 18 4.74 9.95 4.32
CA GLU A 18 4.75 10.46 2.95
C GLU A 18 3.51 11.33 2.69
N ASP A 19 3.45 12.49 3.38
CA ASP A 19 2.27 13.37 3.48
C ASP A 19 1.80 13.98 2.16
N GLU A 20 2.68 14.09 1.16
CA GLU A 20 2.31 14.57 -0.18
C GLU A 20 2.02 13.41 -1.15
N LEU A 21 2.72 12.28 -1.02
CA LEU A 21 2.52 11.15 -1.92
C LEU A 21 1.17 10.46 -1.72
N TRP A 22 0.65 10.39 -0.48
CA TRP A 22 -0.65 9.76 -0.27
C TRP A 22 -1.79 10.51 -0.96
N LYS A 23 -1.68 11.83 -1.14
CA LYS A 23 -2.68 12.62 -1.88
C LYS A 23 -2.58 12.32 -3.37
N ARG A 24 -1.35 12.30 -3.91
CA ARG A 24 -1.06 12.00 -5.32
C ARG A 24 -1.57 10.61 -5.72
N VAL A 25 -1.38 9.60 -4.86
CA VAL A 25 -1.70 8.21 -5.20
C VAL A 25 -3.20 7.98 -5.47
N LEU A 26 -4.07 8.82 -4.88
CA LEU A 26 -5.52 8.73 -5.05
C LEU A 26 -5.98 9.03 -6.49
N THR A 27 -5.18 9.77 -7.26
CA THR A 27 -5.54 10.23 -8.61
C THR A 27 -4.67 9.60 -9.71
N LEU A 28 -3.78 8.67 -9.36
CA LEU A 28 -2.91 8.03 -10.35
C LEU A 28 -3.71 7.19 -11.35
N PRO A 29 -3.25 7.04 -12.60
CA PRO A 29 -3.84 6.09 -13.54
C PRO A 29 -3.55 4.64 -13.13
N ASP A 30 -4.38 3.70 -13.59
CA ASP A 30 -4.22 2.26 -13.25
C ASP A 30 -2.86 1.70 -13.71
N ARG A 31 -2.34 2.22 -14.83
CA ARG A 31 -1.01 1.86 -15.32
C ARG A 31 0.08 2.09 -14.27
N THR A 32 0.13 3.29 -13.68
CA THR A 32 1.13 3.61 -12.65
C THR A 32 0.90 2.79 -11.38
N MET A 33 -0.36 2.47 -11.04
CA MET A 33 -0.64 1.57 -9.92
C MET A 33 -0.10 0.15 -10.16
N ASN A 34 -0.14 -0.33 -11.41
CA ASN A 34 0.44 -1.62 -11.77
C ASN A 34 1.98 -1.59 -11.69
N GLU A 35 2.61 -0.53 -12.19
CA GLU A 35 4.07 -0.33 -12.10
C GLU A 35 4.54 -0.32 -10.63
N ILE A 36 3.80 0.34 -9.73
CA ILE A 36 4.05 0.28 -8.29
C ILE A 36 3.91 -1.14 -7.74
N GLY A 37 2.89 -1.89 -8.18
CA GLY A 37 2.64 -3.26 -7.76
C GLY A 37 3.74 -4.25 -8.18
N GLU A 38 4.26 -4.11 -9.40
CA GLU A 38 5.40 -4.87 -9.91
C GLU A 38 6.67 -4.54 -9.14
N ARG A 39 6.93 -3.25 -8.91
CA ARG A 39 8.11 -2.81 -8.14
C ARG A 39 8.04 -3.27 -6.68
N ALA A 40 6.85 -3.29 -6.08
CA ALA A 40 6.66 -3.81 -4.73
C ALA A 40 6.93 -5.32 -4.65
N ASP A 41 6.54 -6.08 -5.67
CA ASP A 41 6.83 -7.52 -5.78
C ASP A 41 8.35 -7.75 -5.81
N HIS A 42 9.09 -6.93 -6.57
CA HIS A 42 10.55 -6.96 -6.60
C HIS A 42 11.15 -6.73 -5.20
N HIS A 43 10.66 -5.74 -4.44
CA HIS A 43 11.12 -5.52 -3.06
C HIS A 43 10.82 -6.68 -2.10
N LEU A 44 9.73 -7.41 -2.31
CA LEU A 44 9.40 -8.57 -1.46
C LEU A 44 10.30 -9.77 -1.73
N MET A 45 10.69 -9.97 -2.98
CA MET A 45 11.50 -11.12 -3.41
C MET A 45 13.00 -10.87 -3.25
N TYR A 46 13.47 -9.65 -3.54
CA TYR A 46 14.90 -9.33 -3.62
C TYR A 46 15.33 -8.23 -2.63
N GLY A 47 14.39 -7.66 -1.87
CA GLY A 47 14.71 -6.66 -0.86
C GLY A 47 15.40 -7.25 0.36
N PRO A 48 16.00 -6.41 1.21
CA PRO A 48 16.68 -6.85 2.42
C PRO A 48 15.69 -7.53 3.37
N ALA A 49 15.97 -8.78 3.73
CA ALA A 49 15.26 -9.49 4.79
C ALA A 49 15.42 -8.74 6.13
N ASN A 50 14.42 -8.83 7.00
CA ASN A 50 14.59 -8.29 8.35
C ASN A 50 15.63 -9.12 9.13
N ARG A 51 16.06 -8.64 10.31
CA ARG A 51 17.07 -9.35 11.14
C ARG A 51 16.66 -10.76 11.56
N ALA A 52 15.39 -11.12 11.45
CA ALA A 52 14.86 -12.46 11.74
C ALA A 52 14.74 -13.34 10.48
N GLY A 53 15.22 -12.87 9.32
CA GLY A 53 15.12 -13.59 8.04
C GLY A 53 13.73 -13.54 7.40
N GLU A 54 12.79 -12.74 7.93
CA GLU A 54 11.46 -12.62 7.37
C GLU A 54 11.45 -11.60 6.21
N SER A 55 10.60 -11.87 5.22
CA SER A 55 10.34 -10.96 4.11
C SER A 55 9.74 -9.64 4.61
N MET A 56 9.98 -8.57 3.85
CA MET A 56 9.49 -7.23 4.14
C MET A 56 7.95 -7.22 4.24
N LEU A 57 7.40 -6.38 5.13
CA LEU A 57 5.94 -6.14 5.15
C LEU A 57 5.48 -5.60 3.79
N ILE A 58 4.41 -6.19 3.22
CA ILE A 58 3.82 -5.76 1.94
C ILE A 58 3.54 -4.25 1.91
N ALA A 59 3.00 -3.70 3.00
CA ALA A 59 2.74 -2.25 3.13
C ALA A 59 4.03 -1.40 3.00
N LYS A 60 5.17 -1.90 3.49
CA LYS A 60 6.46 -1.21 3.37
C LYS A 60 7.00 -1.32 1.94
N ALA A 61 6.89 -2.50 1.32
CA ALA A 61 7.31 -2.72 -0.06
C ALA A 61 6.53 -1.83 -1.04
N LEU A 62 5.21 -1.74 -0.88
CA LEU A 62 4.36 -0.84 -1.66
C LEU A 62 4.69 0.64 -1.44
N ALA A 63 4.96 1.05 -0.21
CA ALA A 63 5.33 2.44 0.08
C ALA A 63 6.70 2.80 -0.54
N LEU A 64 7.70 1.91 -0.47
CA LEU A 64 9.00 2.12 -1.11
C LEU A 64 8.87 2.18 -2.64
N ALA A 65 8.14 1.25 -3.23
CA ALA A 65 7.86 1.24 -4.66
C ALA A 65 7.16 2.53 -5.11
N ALA A 66 6.19 3.01 -4.34
CA ALA A 66 5.49 4.25 -4.66
C ALA A 66 6.41 5.48 -4.57
N VAL A 67 7.35 5.53 -3.62
CA VAL A 67 8.39 6.57 -3.58
C VAL A 67 9.25 6.51 -4.83
N GLU A 68 9.78 5.33 -5.15
CA GLU A 68 10.66 5.14 -6.31
C GLU A 68 10.00 5.57 -7.62
N ILE A 69 8.75 5.13 -7.87
CA ILE A 69 8.04 5.44 -9.11
C ILE A 69 7.57 6.92 -9.18
N LEU A 70 7.13 7.50 -8.07
CA LEU A 70 6.53 8.85 -8.08
C LEU A 70 7.54 9.99 -7.95
N GLU A 71 8.74 9.69 -7.49
CA GLU A 71 9.84 10.63 -7.33
C GLU A 71 11.00 10.34 -8.30
N ASP A 72 10.95 9.23 -9.05
CA ASP A 72 12.02 8.75 -9.94
C ASP A 72 13.37 8.56 -9.21
N GLU A 73 13.31 8.33 -7.90
CA GLU A 73 14.47 8.16 -7.04
C GLU A 73 14.19 7.15 -5.91
N SER A 74 15.12 6.22 -5.69
CA SER A 74 15.05 5.29 -4.56
C SER A 74 15.60 5.96 -3.30
N ARG A 75 14.72 6.21 -2.31
CA ARG A 75 15.12 6.67 -0.97
C ARG A 75 14.39 5.93 0.15
N PRO A 76 14.91 5.98 1.39
CA PRO A 76 14.18 5.48 2.55
C PRO A 76 12.84 6.21 2.75
N LEU A 77 11.88 5.51 3.35
CA LEU A 77 10.63 6.10 3.83
C LEU A 77 10.92 7.13 4.92
N LYS A 78 10.18 8.24 4.95
CA LYS A 78 10.35 9.31 5.95
C LYS A 78 10.23 8.86 7.40
N ARG A 79 9.55 7.73 7.66
CA ARG A 79 9.44 7.13 8.99
C ARG A 79 9.74 5.64 8.96
N THR A 80 10.50 5.19 9.95
CA THR A 80 10.68 3.76 10.21
C THR A 80 9.46 3.15 10.90
N ARG A 81 8.82 3.90 11.83
CA ARG A 81 7.63 3.45 12.57
C ARG A 81 6.36 4.09 12.03
N ARG A 82 5.39 3.24 11.70
CA ARG A 82 4.07 3.62 11.18
C ARG A 82 3.28 4.47 12.19
N ARG A 83 2.61 5.51 11.71
CA ARG A 83 1.56 6.23 12.46
C ARG A 83 0.35 5.30 12.72
N PRO A 84 -0.45 5.54 13.78
CA PRO A 84 -1.72 4.84 13.99
C PRO A 84 -2.68 5.09 12.82
N LYS A 85 -3.29 4.04 12.27
CA LYS A 85 -4.23 4.18 11.13
C LYS A 85 -5.45 5.04 11.48
N SER A 86 -5.87 5.05 12.74
CA SER A 86 -6.98 5.85 13.27
C SER A 86 -6.80 7.36 13.14
N GLU A 87 -5.57 7.82 12.94
CA GLU A 87 -5.23 9.24 12.79
C GLU A 87 -5.15 9.68 11.31
N PHE A 88 -5.43 8.79 10.35
CA PHE A 88 -5.35 9.14 8.93
C PHE A 88 -6.36 10.25 8.58
N PRO A 89 -5.93 11.39 8.03
CA PRO A 89 -6.80 12.54 7.77
C PRO A 89 -7.83 12.27 6.66
N GLY A 90 -7.59 11.27 5.81
CA GLY A 90 -8.56 10.84 4.79
C GLY A 90 -9.63 9.87 5.31
N LEU A 91 -9.60 9.47 6.59
CA LEU A 91 -10.73 8.76 7.20
C LEU A 91 -11.87 9.76 7.47
N PRO A 92 -13.13 9.37 7.27
CA PRO A 92 -14.26 10.14 7.76
C PRO A 92 -14.09 10.40 9.28
N ARG A 93 -14.35 11.63 9.75
CA ARG A 93 -14.24 12.02 11.18
C ARG A 93 -15.17 11.25 12.14
N VAL A 94 -15.92 10.27 11.65
CA VAL A 94 -16.85 9.48 12.43
C VAL A 94 -16.08 8.37 13.15
N ARG A 95 -16.05 8.41 14.50
CA ARG A 95 -15.56 7.34 15.39
C ARG A 95 -16.50 6.12 15.36
N SER A 96 -16.80 5.57 14.19
CA SER A 96 -17.73 4.44 14.05
C SER A 96 -17.16 3.34 13.19
N TRP A 97 -17.49 2.10 13.54
CA TRP A 97 -17.09 0.86 12.86
C TRP A 97 -17.35 0.86 11.33
N ILE A 98 -18.23 1.75 10.86
CA ILE A 98 -18.55 1.97 9.44
C ILE A 98 -17.35 2.53 8.65
N ALA A 99 -16.50 3.37 9.26
CA ALA A 99 -15.30 3.89 8.59
C ALA A 99 -14.29 2.77 8.28
N THR A 100 -14.18 1.78 9.18
CA THR A 100 -13.44 0.54 8.94
C THR A 100 -14.09 -0.29 7.84
N TYR A 101 -15.42 -0.36 7.82
CA TYR A 101 -16.22 -1.07 6.83
C TYR A 101 -16.07 -0.51 5.41
N TRP A 102 -15.90 0.80 5.24
CA TRP A 102 -15.69 1.44 3.94
C TRP A 102 -14.34 1.04 3.31
N LEU A 103 -13.31 0.87 4.13
CA LEU A 103 -12.01 0.35 3.69
C LEU A 103 -12.04 -1.18 3.44
N ASP A 104 -12.88 -1.93 4.14
CA ASP A 104 -12.88 -3.40 4.09
C ASP A 104 -13.79 -3.98 2.97
N ARG A 105 -14.82 -3.22 2.56
CA ARG A 105 -15.80 -3.66 1.55
C ARG A 105 -15.18 -3.85 0.15
N HIS A 106 -14.05 -3.19 -0.15
CA HIS A 106 -13.34 -3.35 -1.42
C HIS A 106 -12.21 -4.40 -1.34
N ALA A 107 -11.49 -4.48 -0.21
CA ALA A 107 -10.52 -5.57 0.05
C ALA A 107 -11.14 -6.98 -0.03
N THR A 108 -12.42 -7.11 0.34
CA THR A 108 -13.17 -8.37 0.22
C THR A 108 -13.45 -8.75 -1.25
N ARG A 109 -13.63 -7.77 -2.15
CA ARG A 109 -13.74 -8.02 -3.59
C ARG A 109 -12.40 -8.44 -4.19
N ALA A 110 -11.30 -7.80 -3.78
CA ALA A 110 -9.94 -8.16 -4.18
C ALA A 110 -9.62 -9.63 -3.85
N ARG A 111 -9.91 -10.06 -2.61
CA ARG A 111 -9.73 -11.45 -2.17
C ARG A 111 -10.58 -12.44 -2.96
N LYS A 112 -11.83 -12.09 -3.28
CA LYS A 112 -12.71 -12.93 -4.10
C LYS A 112 -12.20 -13.08 -5.54
N VAL A 113 -11.64 -12.04 -6.15
CA VAL A 113 -11.06 -12.10 -7.50
C VAL A 113 -9.80 -12.97 -7.51
N VAL A 114 -8.91 -12.82 -6.52
CA VAL A 114 -7.69 -13.64 -6.40
C VAL A 114 -8.02 -15.12 -6.10
N GLN A 115 -9.04 -15.40 -5.27
CA GLN A 115 -9.50 -16.77 -5.05
C GLN A 115 -10.21 -17.37 -6.28
N ALA A 116 -10.92 -16.57 -7.08
CA ALA A 116 -11.55 -17.03 -8.31
C ALA A 116 -10.53 -17.33 -9.41
N ALA A 117 -9.44 -16.55 -9.48
CA ALA A 117 -8.32 -16.81 -10.40
C ALA A 117 -7.59 -18.12 -10.05
N ARG A 118 -7.37 -18.39 -8.75
CA ARG A 118 -6.73 -19.63 -8.26
C ARG A 118 -7.54 -20.93 -8.43
N ARG A 119 -8.80 -20.86 -8.87
CA ARG A 119 -9.68 -22.03 -9.05
C ARG A 119 -9.89 -22.38 -10.53
N ARG A 120 -9.23 -21.68 -11.45
CA ARG A 120 -9.31 -21.90 -12.90
C ARG A 120 -8.05 -22.51 -13.51
N ASP A 121 -7.06 -22.81 -12.67
CA ASP A 121 -5.90 -23.66 -12.96
C ASP A 121 -6.13 -25.04 -12.31
#